data_AF-A0AAQ4D2I2-F1
#
_entry.id   AF-A0AAQ4D2I2-F1
#
_cell.length_a   1.000
_cell.length_b   1.000
_cell.length_c   1.000
_cell.angle_alpha   90.00
_cell.angle_beta   90.00
_cell.angle_gamma   90.00
#
_symmetry.space_group_name_H-M   'P 1'
#
loop_
_entity.id
_entity.type
_entity.pdbx_description
1 polymer ?
#
loop_
_entity_poly.entity_id
_entity_poly.type
_entity_poly.pdbx_seq_one_letter_code
_entity_poly.pdbx_strand_id
1 'polypeptide(L)'
;QPLLNPRKVVDHIQRVLAEGRHSQLLHGQYTSILQLLLTTSSWQVALADAAYNGLIELVCRLLRTSKGDADVVGLSNALHHLVATGFYQDDVHLETVLKTLAASFVELREMGAVALVVLQLATLVDVGRRLAGRRRRLLCATGEPIARSLLDLFSWNSLQIKELALEFLALQLSLHGRGAEDDVDDEVDVWQSLVRDWHHLLMKELQKRASAFPGLSQQQARVRRAQVWLAAETLEQMEPAGGALATAVSTLQSSGPNRDAQPWLEVLACYLWKHPGTAGRASAVLRKLLDVLTQCHSSCK
;
A
#
# COMPACT_ATOMS: atom_id res chain seq x y z
N GLN A 1 33.27 -1.97 28.80
CA GLN A 1 33.38 -2.12 27.33
C GLN A 1 33.42 -0.72 26.73
N PRO A 2 34.33 -0.39 25.80
CA PRO A 2 34.32 0.91 25.18
C PRO A 2 33.05 1.03 24.33
N LEU A 3 32.17 1.96 24.68
CA LEU A 3 31.01 2.32 23.86
C LEU A 3 31.56 2.96 22.58
N LEU A 4 31.53 2.21 21.47
CA LEU A 4 31.84 2.75 20.14
C LEU A 4 30.96 3.97 19.90
N ASN A 5 31.58 5.11 19.60
CA ASN A 5 30.85 6.34 19.34
C ASN A 5 30.06 6.19 18.02
N PRO A 6 28.72 6.14 18.03
CA PRO A 6 27.91 5.86 16.84
C PRO A 6 28.18 6.86 15.72
N ARG A 7 28.44 8.13 16.05
CA ARG A 7 28.77 9.17 15.07
C ARG A 7 30.03 8.85 14.29
N LYS A 8 31.11 8.47 14.98
CA LYS A 8 32.38 8.11 14.32
C LYS A 8 32.22 6.87 13.44
N VAL A 9 31.38 5.93 13.87
CA VAL A 9 31.07 4.72 13.09
C VAL A 9 30.29 5.09 11.83
N VAL A 10 29.25 5.91 11.93
CA VAL A 10 28.49 6.40 10.77
C VAL A 10 29.37 7.17 9.81
N ASP A 11 30.17 8.12 10.30
CA ASP A 11 31.08 8.92 9.46
C ASP A 11 32.08 8.03 8.70
N HIS A 12 32.52 6.93 9.32
CA HIS A 12 33.43 5.97 8.70
C HIS A 12 32.73 5.09 7.68
N ILE A 13 31.56 4.55 8.01
CA ILE A 13 30.72 3.77 7.09
C ILE A 13 30.39 4.61 5.86
N GLN A 14 29.99 5.88 6.06
CA GLN A 14 29.64 6.78 4.97
C GLN A 14 30.80 7.00 4.01
N ARG A 15 32.01 7.23 4.53
CA ARG A 15 33.21 7.40 3.70
C ARG A 15 33.53 6.15 2.89
N VAL A 16 33.57 4.99 3.54
CA VAL A 16 33.92 3.73 2.87
C VAL A 16 32.88 3.39 1.81
N LEU A 17 31.59 3.47 2.13
CA LEU A 17 30.54 3.15 1.16
C LEU A 17 30.41 4.19 0.04
N ALA A 18 30.73 5.47 0.28
CA ALA A 18 30.67 6.52 -0.74
C ALA A 18 31.81 6.43 -1.76
N GLU A 19 32.99 5.95 -1.37
CA GLU A 19 34.15 5.89 -2.25
C GLU A 19 33.98 4.92 -3.43
N GLY A 20 33.11 3.90 -3.30
CA GLY A 20 32.70 3.02 -4.41
C GLY A 20 33.79 2.20 -5.10
N ARG A 21 35.07 2.36 -4.70
CA ARG A 21 36.25 1.67 -5.27
C ARG A 21 36.58 0.35 -4.57
N HIS A 22 35.80 -0.03 -3.56
CA HIS A 22 36.06 -1.20 -2.74
C HIS A 22 35.50 -2.48 -3.38
N SER A 23 36.08 -3.63 -3.07
CA SER A 23 35.57 -4.91 -3.54
C SER A 23 34.11 -5.13 -3.08
N GLN A 24 33.33 -5.91 -3.84
CA GLN A 24 31.96 -6.26 -3.47
C GLN A 24 31.86 -6.89 -2.06
N LEU A 25 32.90 -7.62 -1.65
CA LEU A 25 32.98 -8.22 -0.32
C LEU A 25 33.08 -7.16 0.79
N LEU A 26 33.90 -6.12 0.60
CA LEU A 26 33.97 -5.00 1.54
C LEU A 26 32.65 -4.23 1.57
N HIS A 27 32.01 -4.04 0.42
CA HIS A 27 30.69 -3.41 0.35
C HIS A 27 29.66 -4.16 1.22
N GLY A 28 29.52 -5.47 1.02
CA GLY A 28 28.59 -6.30 1.79
C GLY A 28 28.89 -6.33 3.30
N GLN A 29 30.17 -6.31 3.69
CA GLN A 29 30.56 -6.20 5.10
C GLN A 29 30.11 -4.88 5.73
N TYR A 30 30.34 -3.75 5.06
CA TYR A 30 29.94 -2.45 5.58
C TYR A 30 28.42 -2.26 5.57
N THR A 31 27.69 -2.83 4.61
CA THR A 31 26.23 -2.90 4.64
C THR A 31 25.73 -3.70 5.84
N SER A 32 26.37 -4.82 6.15
CA SER A 32 26.04 -5.64 7.33
C SER A 32 26.31 -4.89 8.65
N ILE A 33 27.43 -4.17 8.73
CA ILE A 33 27.77 -3.34 9.90
C ILE A 33 26.75 -2.20 10.06
N LEU A 34 26.34 -1.56 8.96
CA LEU A 34 25.30 -0.54 8.97
C LEU A 34 24.00 -1.11 9.54
N GLN A 35 23.56 -2.29 9.10
CA GLN A 35 22.36 -2.92 9.64
C GLN A 35 22.47 -3.21 11.14
N LEU A 36 23.62 -3.70 11.60
CA LEU A 36 23.84 -3.94 13.03
C LEU A 36 23.76 -2.65 13.85
N LEU A 37 24.30 -1.55 13.31
CA LEU A 37 24.20 -0.24 13.94
C LEU A 37 22.73 0.22 14.03
N LEU A 38 21.98 0.10 12.93
CA LEU A 38 20.58 0.56 12.86
C LEU A 38 19.62 -0.24 13.75
N THR A 39 20.00 -1.48 14.13
CA THR A 39 19.25 -2.29 15.10
C THR A 39 19.62 -1.98 16.56
N THR A 40 20.69 -1.22 16.80
CA THR A 40 21.11 -0.85 18.16
C THR A 40 20.24 0.30 18.68
N SER A 41 19.68 0.18 19.88
CA SER A 41 18.83 1.24 20.44
C SER A 41 19.59 2.58 20.57
N SER A 42 18.93 3.68 20.25
CA SER A 42 19.40 5.06 20.49
C SER A 42 20.60 5.53 19.65
N TRP A 43 20.99 4.79 18.59
CA TRP A 43 22.05 5.21 17.67
C TRP A 43 21.79 6.60 17.06
N GLN A 44 20.53 6.88 16.75
CA GLN A 44 20.06 8.14 16.16
C GLN A 44 20.26 9.36 17.06
N VAL A 45 20.18 9.20 18.39
CA VAL A 45 20.32 10.31 19.36
C VAL A 45 21.74 10.88 19.35
N ALA A 46 22.71 10.08 18.91
CA ALA A 46 24.10 10.48 18.82
C ALA A 46 24.45 11.23 17.51
N LEU A 47 23.51 11.36 16.57
CA LEU A 47 23.73 11.97 15.26
C LEU A 47 23.07 13.35 15.17
N ALA A 48 23.76 14.26 14.47
CA ALA A 48 23.14 15.50 14.02
C ALA A 48 22.30 15.24 12.76
N ASP A 49 21.26 16.04 12.54
CA ASP A 49 20.34 15.90 11.40
C ASP A 49 21.08 15.82 10.06
N ALA A 50 22.11 16.64 9.84
CA ALA A 50 22.91 16.62 8.62
C ALA A 50 23.61 15.27 8.38
N ALA A 51 24.13 14.64 9.43
CA ALA A 51 24.80 13.33 9.33
C ALA A 51 23.78 12.22 9.04
N TYR A 52 22.60 12.32 9.65
CA TYR A 52 21.48 11.43 9.41
C TYR A 52 20.98 11.51 7.96
N ASN A 53 20.80 12.72 7.44
CA ASN A 53 20.36 12.97 6.06
C ASN A 53 21.39 12.48 5.05
N GLY A 54 22.68 12.75 5.29
CA GLY A 54 23.75 12.21 4.46
C GLY A 54 23.77 10.68 4.45
N LEU A 55 23.35 10.01 5.53
CA LEU A 55 23.26 8.55 5.59
C LEU A 55 22.08 8.04 4.77
N ILE A 56 20.92 8.68 4.87
CA ILE A 56 19.76 8.39 4.03
C ILE A 56 20.11 8.56 2.55
N GLU A 57 20.69 9.70 2.16
CA GLU A 57 21.08 9.97 0.78
C GLU A 57 22.05 8.92 0.24
N LEU A 58 23.04 8.54 1.05
CA LEU A 58 23.98 7.49 0.71
C LEU A 58 23.26 6.17 0.46
N VAL A 59 22.40 5.72 1.38
CA VAL A 59 21.65 4.46 1.23
C VAL A 59 20.76 4.51 -0.01
N CYS A 60 20.05 5.62 -0.25
CA CYS A 60 19.24 5.79 -1.44
C CYS A 60 20.08 5.73 -2.73
N ARG A 61 21.24 6.37 -2.74
CA ARG A 61 22.17 6.34 -3.88
C ARG A 61 22.67 4.93 -4.13
N LEU A 62 23.09 4.21 -3.08
CA LEU A 62 23.59 2.85 -3.18
C LEU A 62 22.53 1.91 -3.74
N LEU A 63 21.29 1.97 -3.25
CA LEU A 63 20.17 1.18 -3.77
C LEU A 63 19.99 1.37 -5.28
N ARG A 64 19.96 2.61 -5.75
CA ARG A 64 19.81 2.93 -7.19
C ARG A 64 20.94 2.40 -8.07
N THR A 65 22.11 2.16 -7.50
CA THR A 65 23.29 1.70 -8.24
C THR A 65 23.63 0.23 -7.99
N SER A 66 22.97 -0.42 -7.04
CA SER A 66 23.27 -1.80 -6.67
C SER A 66 22.86 -2.75 -7.79
N LYS A 67 23.60 -3.85 -7.92
CA LYS A 67 23.39 -4.85 -8.97
C LYS A 67 23.22 -6.27 -8.43
N GLY A 68 23.23 -6.45 -7.11
CA GLY A 68 23.19 -7.75 -6.47
C GLY A 68 22.11 -7.85 -5.41
N ASP A 69 21.36 -8.95 -5.43
CA ASP A 69 20.19 -9.19 -4.58
C ASP A 69 20.48 -9.01 -3.08
N ALA A 70 21.65 -9.48 -2.63
CA ALA A 70 22.06 -9.36 -1.23
C ALA A 70 22.27 -7.90 -0.80
N ASP A 71 22.82 -7.06 -1.70
CA ASP A 71 23.00 -5.64 -1.45
C ASP A 71 21.66 -4.91 -1.46
N VAL A 72 20.76 -5.22 -2.40
CA VAL A 72 19.40 -4.65 -2.47
C VAL A 72 18.64 -4.95 -1.18
N VAL A 73 18.64 -6.22 -0.74
CA VAL A 73 18.02 -6.65 0.52
C VAL A 73 18.63 -5.90 1.70
N GLY A 74 19.97 -5.87 1.75
CA GLY A 74 20.73 -5.24 2.82
C GLY A 74 20.38 -3.76 3.01
N LEU A 75 20.46 -3.04 1.91
CA LEU A 75 20.23 -1.59 1.85
C LEU A 75 18.75 -1.22 1.97
N SER A 76 17.83 -2.05 1.47
CA SER A 76 16.38 -1.82 1.65
C SER A 76 15.99 -1.91 3.11
N ASN A 77 16.52 -2.90 3.82
CA ASN A 77 16.33 -3.02 5.26
C ASN A 77 16.95 -1.83 6.02
N ALA A 78 18.12 -1.35 5.59
CA ALA A 78 18.74 -0.16 6.17
C ALA A 78 17.86 1.09 5.96
N LEU A 79 17.38 1.31 4.73
CA LEU A 79 16.49 2.42 4.39
C LEU A 79 15.19 2.37 5.22
N HIS A 80 14.62 1.18 5.39
CA HIS A 80 13.47 0.96 6.27
C HIS A 80 13.72 1.47 7.70
N HIS A 81 14.83 1.05 8.33
CA HIS A 81 15.14 1.48 9.69
C HIS A 81 15.33 2.99 9.79
N LEU A 82 16.03 3.59 8.82
CA LEU A 82 16.24 5.04 8.72
C LEU A 82 14.93 5.82 8.54
N VAL A 83 13.95 5.22 7.87
CA VAL A 83 12.67 5.86 7.65
C VAL A 83 11.77 5.73 8.89
N ALA A 84 11.74 4.53 9.49
CA ALA A 84 10.90 4.23 10.65
C ALA A 84 11.28 5.07 11.88
N THR A 85 12.58 5.27 12.09
CA THR A 85 13.14 6.00 13.25
C THR A 85 12.89 7.51 13.24
N GLY A 86 12.38 8.04 12.13
CA GLY A 86 11.78 9.38 12.08
C GLY A 86 12.73 10.43 11.55
N PHE A 87 12.67 10.64 10.24
CA PHE A 87 13.14 11.87 9.63
C PHE A 87 12.24 12.22 8.45
N TYR A 88 11.54 13.37 8.51
CA TYR A 88 10.86 13.99 7.36
C TYR A 88 10.60 15.48 7.59
N GLN A 89 11.60 16.23 8.05
CA GLN A 89 11.46 17.69 8.14
C GLN A 89 11.99 18.43 6.91
N ASP A 90 12.90 17.83 6.14
CA ASP A 90 13.49 18.48 4.98
C ASP A 90 12.93 17.94 3.66
N ASP A 91 12.32 18.82 2.87
CA ASP A 91 11.59 18.50 1.64
C ASP A 91 12.49 17.95 0.54
N VAL A 92 13.76 18.36 0.54
CA VAL A 92 14.72 18.06 -0.52
C VAL A 92 14.97 16.55 -0.65
N HIS A 93 14.97 15.82 0.47
CA HIS A 93 15.28 14.38 0.46
C HIS A 93 14.03 13.50 0.43
N LEU A 94 12.88 14.03 0.84
CA LEU A 94 11.64 13.26 0.99
C LEU A 94 11.24 12.57 -0.33
N GLU A 95 11.25 13.30 -1.44
CA GLU A 95 10.90 12.74 -2.75
C GLU A 95 11.85 11.61 -3.15
N THR A 96 13.15 11.82 -2.96
CA THR A 96 14.18 10.82 -3.27
C THR A 96 13.98 9.56 -2.44
N VAL A 97 13.67 9.70 -1.15
CA VAL A 97 13.40 8.58 -0.23
C VAL A 97 12.18 7.81 -0.66
N LEU A 98 11.05 8.50 -0.91
CA LEU A 98 9.80 7.84 -1.32
C LEU A 98 9.94 7.13 -2.66
N LYS A 99 10.57 7.76 -3.66
CA LYS A 99 10.86 7.11 -4.95
C LYS A 99 11.75 5.88 -4.79
N THR A 100 12.78 5.97 -3.94
CA THR A 100 13.69 4.84 -3.71
C THR A 100 13.00 3.70 -2.96
N LEU A 101 12.15 4.01 -1.97
CA LEU A 101 11.30 3.03 -1.32
C LEU A 101 10.30 2.39 -2.30
N ALA A 102 9.69 3.16 -3.19
CA ALA A 102 8.78 2.59 -4.18
C ALA A 102 9.53 1.61 -5.12
N ALA A 103 10.68 2.02 -5.66
CA ALA A 103 11.50 1.16 -6.52
C ALA A 103 11.98 -0.11 -5.80
N SER A 104 12.55 0.04 -4.59
CA SER A 104 13.08 -1.12 -3.86
C SER A 104 11.96 -2.07 -3.40
N PHE A 105 10.74 -1.59 -3.17
CA PHE A 105 9.59 -2.44 -2.90
C PHE A 105 9.28 -3.36 -4.09
N VAL A 106 9.30 -2.83 -5.32
CA VAL A 106 9.06 -3.60 -6.54
C VAL A 106 10.15 -4.65 -6.73
N GLU A 107 11.42 -4.28 -6.53
CA GLU A 107 12.55 -5.20 -6.62
C GLU A 107 12.48 -6.33 -5.58
N LEU A 108 12.21 -6.00 -4.30
CA LEU A 108 12.08 -7.00 -3.24
C LEU A 108 10.94 -7.99 -3.50
N ARG A 109 9.83 -7.50 -4.07
CA ARG A 109 8.73 -8.36 -4.50
C ARG A 109 9.19 -9.32 -5.59
N GLU A 110 9.88 -8.83 -6.61
CA GLU A 110 10.37 -9.64 -7.73
C GLU A 110 11.39 -10.69 -7.30
N MET A 111 12.22 -10.37 -6.30
CA MET A 111 13.13 -11.32 -5.66
C MET A 111 12.42 -12.31 -4.71
N GLY A 112 11.13 -12.15 -4.43
CA GLY A 112 10.39 -13.00 -3.48
C GLY A 112 10.80 -12.78 -2.02
N ALA A 113 11.35 -11.61 -1.67
CA ALA A 113 11.81 -11.28 -0.31
C ALA A 113 10.65 -10.93 0.64
N VAL A 114 9.74 -11.88 0.86
CA VAL A 114 8.43 -11.69 1.54
C VAL A 114 8.52 -10.92 2.86
N ALA A 115 9.47 -11.27 3.73
CA ALA A 115 9.62 -10.64 5.04
C ALA A 115 9.94 -9.14 4.94
N LEU A 116 10.77 -8.76 3.96
CA LEU A 116 11.14 -7.36 3.74
C LEU A 116 10.04 -6.59 3.02
N VAL A 117 9.29 -7.24 2.11
CA VAL A 117 8.09 -6.65 1.50
C VAL A 117 7.09 -6.26 2.58
N VAL A 118 6.83 -7.12 3.56
CA VAL A 118 5.96 -6.84 4.72
C VAL A 118 6.46 -5.62 5.50
N LEU A 119 7.75 -5.62 5.84
CA LEU A 119 8.36 -4.58 6.65
C LEU A 119 8.31 -3.21 5.95
N GLN A 120 8.64 -3.20 4.66
CA GLN A 120 8.62 -2.01 3.83
C GLN A 120 7.21 -1.49 3.60
N LEU A 121 6.23 -2.36 3.40
CA LEU A 121 4.83 -1.97 3.23
C LEU A 121 4.27 -1.33 4.50
N ALA A 122 4.53 -1.92 5.68
CA ALA A 122 4.13 -1.33 6.96
C ALA A 122 4.70 0.08 7.15
N THR A 123 5.92 0.30 6.67
CA THR A 123 6.61 1.58 6.74
C THR A 123 6.03 2.60 5.79
N LEU A 124 5.78 2.19 4.55
CA LEU A 124 5.13 3.04 3.55
C LEU A 124 3.74 3.50 4.01
N VAL A 125 2.97 2.61 4.65
CA VAL A 125 1.68 2.95 5.26
C VAL A 125 1.85 3.99 6.37
N ASP A 126 2.80 3.78 7.28
CA ASP A 126 3.01 4.68 8.41
C ASP A 126 3.53 6.06 7.97
N VAL A 127 4.52 6.10 7.07
CA VAL A 127 5.02 7.33 6.44
C VAL A 127 3.91 8.05 5.68
N GLY A 128 3.13 7.29 4.91
CA GLY A 128 2.00 7.82 4.15
C GLY A 128 0.96 8.46 5.05
N ARG A 129 0.62 7.85 6.19
CA ARG A 129 -0.28 8.44 7.20
C ARG A 129 0.27 9.74 7.79
N ARG A 130 1.56 9.77 8.11
CA ARG A 130 2.23 10.97 8.65
C ARG A 130 2.25 12.13 7.66
N LEU A 131 2.37 11.83 6.36
CA LEU A 131 2.56 12.83 5.29
C LEU A 131 1.29 13.16 4.49
N ALA A 132 0.20 12.38 4.63
CA ALA A 132 -1.02 12.46 3.81
C ALA A 132 -1.59 13.87 3.67
N GLY A 133 -1.57 14.65 4.76
CA GLY A 133 -2.10 16.02 4.77
C GLY A 133 -1.21 17.08 4.13
N ARG A 134 0.08 16.79 3.89
CA ARG A 134 1.07 17.79 3.43
C ARG A 134 1.69 17.46 2.07
N ARG A 135 1.73 16.17 1.69
CA ARG A 135 2.50 15.69 0.54
C ARG A 135 1.66 14.78 -0.37
N ARG A 136 0.37 15.08 -0.47
CA ARG A 136 -0.61 14.28 -1.20
C ARG A 136 -0.15 13.89 -2.61
N ARG A 137 0.18 14.86 -3.48
CA ARG A 137 0.58 14.59 -4.88
C ARG A 137 1.80 13.67 -4.97
N LEU A 138 2.81 13.90 -4.12
CA LEU A 138 4.00 13.05 -4.06
C LEU A 138 3.67 11.62 -3.60
N LEU A 139 2.78 11.47 -2.62
CA LEU A 139 2.34 10.16 -2.13
C LEU A 139 1.45 9.41 -3.12
N CYS A 140 0.66 10.12 -3.92
CA CYS A 140 -0.08 9.55 -5.05
C CYS A 140 0.89 9.00 -6.11
N ALA A 141 1.77 9.86 -6.64
CA ALA A 141 2.72 9.49 -7.68
C ALA A 141 3.67 8.35 -7.26
N THR A 142 4.12 8.34 -6.00
CA THR A 142 4.97 7.24 -5.48
C THR A 142 4.17 6.01 -5.08
N GLY A 143 2.88 6.18 -4.78
CA GLY A 143 2.01 5.11 -4.34
C GLY A 143 1.42 4.26 -5.45
N GLU A 144 1.19 4.83 -6.63
CA GLU A 144 0.64 4.13 -7.78
C GLU A 144 1.46 2.89 -8.22
N PRO A 145 2.80 2.97 -8.39
CA PRO A 145 3.60 1.79 -8.71
C PRO A 145 3.50 0.70 -7.65
N ILE A 146 3.49 1.08 -6.37
CA ILE A 146 3.36 0.15 -5.23
C ILE A 146 1.99 -0.53 -5.27
N ALA A 147 0.92 0.24 -5.45
CA ALA A 147 -0.45 -0.25 -5.53
C ALA A 147 -0.64 -1.19 -6.75
N ARG A 148 0.01 -0.91 -7.88
CA ARG A 148 0.05 -1.83 -9.03
C ARG A 148 0.77 -3.13 -8.67
N SER A 149 1.95 -3.04 -8.06
CA SER A 149 2.72 -4.22 -7.67
C SER A 149 2.03 -5.10 -6.62
N LEU A 150 1.16 -4.49 -5.80
CA LEU A 150 0.36 -5.17 -4.79
C LEU A 150 -0.79 -6.01 -5.39
N LEU A 151 -1.24 -5.74 -6.62
CA LEU A 151 -2.24 -6.58 -7.30
C LEU A 151 -1.74 -8.03 -7.43
N ASP A 152 -0.48 -8.20 -7.82
CA ASP A 152 0.17 -9.51 -7.94
C ASP A 152 0.33 -10.17 -6.56
N LEU A 153 0.70 -9.38 -5.55
CA LEU A 153 0.92 -9.84 -4.17
C LEU A 153 -0.36 -10.28 -3.46
N PHE A 154 -1.52 -9.75 -3.85
CA PHE A 154 -2.78 -10.13 -3.24
C PHE A 154 -3.16 -11.59 -3.50
N SER A 155 -2.53 -12.22 -4.50
CA SER A 155 -2.61 -13.66 -4.74
C SER A 155 -1.85 -14.51 -3.70
N TRP A 156 -0.99 -13.90 -2.88
CA TRP A 156 -0.19 -14.62 -1.89
C TRP A 156 -1.03 -15.05 -0.67
N ASN A 157 -0.74 -16.24 -0.15
CA ASN A 157 -1.44 -16.85 0.99
C ASN A 157 -0.96 -16.32 2.36
N SER A 158 -0.74 -15.01 2.48
CA SER A 158 -0.38 -14.36 3.75
C SER A 158 -1.45 -13.35 4.16
N LEU A 159 -2.09 -13.59 5.32
CA LEU A 159 -3.07 -12.67 5.87
C LEU A 159 -2.43 -11.32 6.23
N GLN A 160 -1.21 -11.32 6.76
CA GLN A 160 -0.50 -10.10 7.13
C GLN A 160 -0.23 -9.21 5.91
N ILE A 161 0.20 -9.80 4.80
CA ILE A 161 0.42 -9.04 3.55
C ILE A 161 -0.90 -8.48 3.03
N LYS A 162 -1.98 -9.29 3.08
CA LYS A 162 -3.31 -8.83 2.67
C LYS A 162 -3.78 -7.65 3.53
N GLU A 163 -3.60 -7.70 4.85
CA GLU A 163 -3.95 -6.58 5.75
C GLU A 163 -3.19 -5.30 5.38
N LEU A 164 -1.86 -5.39 5.27
CA LEU A 164 -1.03 -4.24 4.92
C LEU A 164 -1.32 -3.70 3.51
N ALA A 165 -1.60 -4.57 2.54
CA ALA A 165 -1.97 -4.17 1.19
C ALA A 165 -3.31 -3.42 1.18
N LEU A 166 -4.29 -3.88 1.94
CA LEU A 166 -5.58 -3.20 2.09
C LEU A 166 -5.41 -1.87 2.82
N GLU A 167 -4.58 -1.80 3.86
CA GLU A 167 -4.27 -0.54 4.55
C GLU A 167 -3.59 0.47 3.61
N PHE A 168 -2.66 0.02 2.78
CA PHE A 168 -2.00 0.86 1.78
C PHE A 168 -2.99 1.34 0.71
N LEU A 169 -3.85 0.45 0.20
CA LEU A 169 -4.89 0.83 -0.75
C LEU A 169 -5.87 1.84 -0.15
N ALA A 170 -6.28 1.66 1.12
CA ALA A 170 -7.15 2.60 1.82
C ALA A 170 -6.51 4.00 1.91
N LEU A 171 -5.21 4.05 2.20
CA LEU A 171 -4.46 5.30 2.19
C LEU A 171 -4.48 5.93 0.78
N GLN A 172 -4.13 5.18 -0.27
CA GLN A 172 -4.09 5.70 -1.64
C GLN A 172 -5.46 6.21 -2.11
N LEU A 173 -6.53 5.45 -1.88
CA LEU A 173 -7.90 5.91 -2.16
C LEU A 173 -8.22 7.21 -1.44
N SER A 174 -7.84 7.35 -0.17
CA SER A 174 -8.07 8.59 0.59
C SER A 174 -7.28 9.79 0.06
N LEU A 175 -6.09 9.54 -0.50
CA LEU A 175 -5.28 10.56 -1.13
C LEU A 175 -5.91 10.98 -2.46
N HIS A 176 -6.25 10.06 -3.35
CA HIS A 176 -6.83 10.42 -4.65
C HIS A 176 -8.24 11.01 -4.53
N GLY A 177 -9.08 10.56 -3.58
CA GLY A 177 -10.47 11.01 -3.43
C GLY A 177 -10.68 12.42 -2.86
N ARG A 178 -9.66 13.07 -2.26
CA ARG A 178 -9.80 14.39 -1.62
C ARG A 178 -9.57 15.57 -2.57
N GLY A 179 -10.46 15.80 -3.53
CA GLY A 179 -10.46 17.01 -4.36
C GLY A 179 -9.66 16.84 -5.65
N ALA A 180 -10.39 16.64 -6.73
CA ALA A 180 -9.95 16.73 -8.12
C ALA A 180 -10.43 18.08 -8.67
N GLU A 181 -9.90 19.18 -8.14
CA GLU A 181 -10.15 20.54 -8.67
C GLU A 181 -8.88 21.19 -9.25
N ASP A 182 -7.76 20.48 -9.36
CA ASP A 182 -6.58 21.03 -10.03
C ASP A 182 -6.18 20.15 -11.22
N ASP A 183 -6.38 20.73 -12.41
CA ASP A 183 -5.78 20.44 -13.73
C ASP A 183 -4.65 19.40 -13.74
N VAL A 184 -4.87 18.23 -14.35
CA VAL A 184 -3.96 17.49 -15.29
C VAL A 184 -4.75 16.29 -15.85
N ASP A 185 -5.00 16.25 -17.16
CA ASP A 185 -5.78 15.19 -17.84
C ASP A 185 -5.04 13.85 -18.00
N ASP A 186 -3.70 13.81 -17.92
CA ASP A 186 -2.92 12.59 -18.25
C ASP A 186 -2.72 11.61 -17.06
N GLU A 187 -2.76 12.07 -15.81
CA GLU A 187 -2.58 11.21 -14.60
C GLU A 187 -3.88 10.54 -14.14
N VAL A 188 -5.04 11.06 -14.56
CA VAL A 188 -6.36 10.55 -14.16
C VAL A 188 -6.58 9.13 -14.70
N ASP A 189 -6.10 8.82 -15.90
CA ASP A 189 -6.32 7.53 -16.56
C ASP A 189 -5.59 6.36 -15.89
N VAL A 190 -4.37 6.60 -15.40
CA VAL A 190 -3.53 5.55 -14.79
C VAL A 190 -4.12 5.09 -13.46
N TRP A 191 -4.49 6.05 -12.61
CA TRP A 191 -5.15 5.75 -11.33
C TRP A 191 -6.51 5.07 -11.54
N GLN A 192 -7.34 5.57 -12.45
CA GLN A 192 -8.66 4.99 -12.71
C GLN A 192 -8.59 3.57 -13.27
N SER A 193 -7.58 3.26 -14.10
CA SER A 193 -7.31 1.87 -14.49
C SER A 193 -6.93 1.02 -13.28
N LEU A 194 -6.06 1.52 -12.40
CA LEU A 194 -5.60 0.80 -11.23
C LEU A 194 -6.74 0.54 -10.22
N VAL A 195 -7.64 1.51 -10.02
CA VAL A 195 -8.85 1.37 -9.20
C VAL A 195 -9.76 0.27 -9.74
N ARG A 196 -9.94 0.20 -11.07
CA ARG A 196 -10.71 -0.88 -11.72
C ARG A 196 -10.09 -2.24 -11.46
N ASP A 197 -8.78 -2.38 -11.65
CA ASP A 197 -8.08 -3.65 -11.41
C ASP A 197 -8.21 -4.10 -9.95
N TRP A 198 -8.06 -3.18 -9.00
CA TRP A 198 -8.27 -3.45 -7.59
C TRP A 198 -9.71 -3.84 -7.27
N HIS A 199 -10.70 -3.15 -7.85
CA HIS A 199 -12.10 -3.49 -7.66
C HIS A 199 -12.40 -4.93 -8.11
N HIS A 200 -11.96 -5.31 -9.31
CA HIS A 200 -12.12 -6.67 -9.83
C HIS A 200 -11.45 -7.71 -8.93
N LEU A 201 -10.22 -7.43 -8.46
CA LEU A 201 -9.48 -8.33 -7.59
C LEU A 201 -10.17 -8.54 -6.23
N LEU A 202 -10.65 -7.45 -5.61
CA LEU A 202 -11.39 -7.50 -4.35
C LEU A 202 -12.67 -8.32 -4.48
N MET A 203 -13.46 -8.07 -5.54
CA MET A 203 -14.69 -8.82 -5.79
C MET A 203 -14.43 -10.31 -6.03
N LYS A 204 -13.40 -10.64 -6.81
CA LYS A 204 -12.97 -12.02 -7.06
C LYS A 204 -12.59 -12.74 -5.77
N GLU A 205 -11.85 -12.09 -4.86
CA GLU A 205 -11.47 -12.69 -3.57
C GLU A 205 -12.66 -12.86 -2.61
N LEU A 206 -13.61 -11.91 -2.60
CA LEU A 206 -14.83 -12.03 -1.80
C LEU A 206 -15.72 -13.20 -2.27
N GLN A 207 -15.83 -13.39 -3.59
CA GLN A 207 -16.58 -14.49 -4.21
C GLN A 207 -15.96 -15.86 -3.91
N LYS A 208 -14.63 -16.01 -4.04
CA LYS A 208 -13.92 -17.25 -3.67
C LYS A 208 -14.17 -17.69 -2.24
N ARG A 209 -14.38 -16.75 -1.31
CA ARG A 209 -14.60 -17.05 0.11
C ARG A 209 -16.07 -17.27 0.46
N ALA A 210 -17.01 -16.77 -0.34
CA ALA A 210 -18.45 -17.01 -0.14
C ALA A 210 -18.83 -18.48 -0.37
N SER A 211 -18.03 -19.23 -1.14
CA SER A 211 -18.22 -20.66 -1.36
C SER A 211 -17.70 -21.55 -0.21
N ALA A 212 -16.93 -21.01 0.74
CA ALA A 212 -16.35 -21.77 1.87
C ALA A 212 -17.05 -21.41 3.22
N PHE A 213 -17.68 -22.38 3.90
CA PHE A 213 -18.37 -22.24 5.20
C PHE A 213 -17.90 -23.30 6.23
N PRO A 214 -18.03 -23.10 7.57
CA PRO A 214 -18.02 -21.87 8.37
C PRO A 214 -16.84 -21.78 9.37
N GLY A 215 -16.50 -20.55 9.77
CA GLY A 215 -15.58 -20.21 10.88
C GLY A 215 -14.39 -19.34 10.46
N LEU A 216 -14.62 -18.07 10.10
CA LEU A 216 -13.50 -17.15 9.88
C LEU A 216 -12.82 -16.84 11.21
N SER A 217 -11.49 -16.91 11.24
CA SER A 217 -10.72 -16.35 12.37
C SER A 217 -10.98 -14.85 12.48
N GLN A 218 -10.73 -14.28 13.67
CA GLN A 218 -10.90 -12.83 13.88
C GLN A 218 -10.11 -12.00 12.86
N GLN A 219 -8.90 -12.43 12.50
CA GLN A 219 -8.05 -11.77 11.51
C GLN A 219 -8.66 -11.88 10.10
N GLN A 220 -9.14 -13.07 9.70
CA GLN A 220 -9.80 -13.24 8.41
C GLN A 220 -11.08 -12.41 8.28
N ALA A 221 -11.84 -12.25 9.37
CA ALA A 221 -13.02 -11.39 9.41
C ALA A 221 -12.66 -9.89 9.32
N ARG A 222 -11.52 -9.45 9.87
CA ARG A 222 -11.00 -8.09 9.69
C ARG A 222 -10.64 -7.82 8.23
N VAL A 223 -9.87 -8.74 7.61
CA VAL A 223 -9.53 -8.67 6.18
C VAL A 223 -10.79 -8.58 5.32
N ARG A 224 -11.78 -9.45 5.55
CA ARG A 224 -13.03 -9.43 4.77
C ARG A 224 -13.75 -8.08 4.87
N ARG A 225 -13.88 -7.54 6.08
CA ARG A 225 -14.53 -6.22 6.28
C ARG A 225 -13.78 -5.11 5.56
N ALA A 226 -12.45 -5.11 5.62
CA ALA A 226 -11.63 -4.16 4.88
C ALA A 226 -11.81 -4.32 3.36
N GLN A 227 -11.86 -5.54 2.83
CA GLN A 227 -12.14 -5.81 1.41
C GLN A 227 -13.49 -5.27 0.96
N VAL A 228 -14.56 -5.51 1.74
CA VAL A 228 -15.91 -5.00 1.44
C VAL A 228 -15.92 -3.47 1.45
N TRP A 229 -15.29 -2.86 2.45
CA TRP A 229 -15.19 -1.40 2.55
C TRP A 229 -14.42 -0.80 1.36
N LEU A 230 -13.30 -1.41 0.98
CA LEU A 230 -12.46 -0.93 -0.13
C LEU A 230 -13.13 -1.16 -1.49
N ALA A 231 -13.86 -2.25 -1.67
CA ALA A 231 -14.63 -2.49 -2.89
C ALA A 231 -15.74 -1.44 -3.07
N ALA A 232 -16.34 -0.97 -1.98
CA ALA A 232 -17.30 0.13 -2.01
C ALA A 232 -16.63 1.49 -2.33
N GLU A 233 -15.42 1.74 -1.79
CA GLU A 233 -14.67 2.95 -2.12
C GLU A 233 -14.18 2.99 -3.56
N THR A 234 -13.69 1.88 -4.09
CA THR A 234 -13.28 1.80 -5.50
C THR A 234 -14.46 2.02 -6.43
N LEU A 235 -15.67 1.54 -6.08
CA LEU A 235 -16.91 1.84 -6.81
C LEU A 235 -17.18 3.34 -6.89
N GLU A 236 -17.14 4.06 -5.76
CA GLU A 236 -17.39 5.51 -5.76
C GLU A 236 -16.35 6.27 -6.59
N GLN A 237 -15.08 5.86 -6.56
CA GLN A 237 -14.03 6.53 -7.33
C GLN A 237 -14.12 6.29 -8.85
N MET A 238 -14.64 5.13 -9.27
CA MET A 238 -14.82 4.81 -10.69
C MET A 238 -16.00 5.57 -11.30
N GLU A 239 -17.13 5.63 -10.60
CA GLU A 239 -18.37 6.24 -11.11
C GLU A 239 -19.04 7.10 -10.03
N PRO A 240 -18.53 8.33 -9.79
CA PRO A 240 -19.05 9.21 -8.76
C PRO A 240 -20.50 9.61 -9.01
N ALA A 241 -21.17 10.09 -7.96
CA ALA A 241 -22.56 10.57 -8.01
C ALA A 241 -23.63 9.50 -8.36
N GLY A 242 -23.31 8.22 -8.12
CA GLY A 242 -24.28 7.11 -8.16
C GLY A 242 -24.34 6.34 -9.48
N GLY A 243 -23.45 6.61 -10.45
CA GLY A 243 -23.27 5.75 -11.62
C GLY A 243 -22.91 4.32 -11.21
N ALA A 244 -22.00 4.20 -10.22
CA ALA A 244 -21.51 2.92 -9.71
C ALA A 244 -22.64 1.98 -9.23
N LEU A 245 -23.68 2.56 -8.65
CA LEU A 245 -24.83 1.82 -8.14
C LEU A 245 -25.64 1.18 -9.28
N ALA A 246 -25.82 1.88 -10.41
CA ALA A 246 -26.54 1.36 -11.56
C ALA A 246 -25.80 0.17 -12.17
N THR A 247 -24.48 0.31 -12.35
CA THR A 247 -23.60 -0.73 -12.88
C THR A 247 -23.63 -1.96 -11.98
N ALA A 248 -23.41 -1.80 -10.67
CA ALA A 248 -23.41 -2.91 -9.72
C ALA A 248 -24.78 -3.64 -9.62
N VAL A 249 -25.90 -2.90 -9.64
CA VAL A 249 -27.24 -3.51 -9.64
C VAL A 249 -27.50 -4.28 -10.94
N SER A 250 -27.04 -3.77 -12.09
CA SER A 250 -27.14 -4.49 -13.36
C SER A 250 -26.34 -5.81 -13.34
N THR A 251 -25.14 -5.80 -12.75
CA THR A 251 -24.32 -7.00 -12.58
C THR A 251 -25.01 -8.03 -11.67
N LEU A 252 -25.61 -7.59 -10.56
CA LEU A 252 -26.41 -8.44 -9.68
C LEU A 252 -27.60 -9.08 -10.40
N GLN A 253 -28.34 -8.30 -11.18
CA GLN A 253 -29.48 -8.80 -11.97
C GLN A 253 -29.02 -9.87 -12.97
N SER A 254 -27.86 -9.70 -13.60
CA SER A 254 -27.31 -10.68 -14.54
C SER A 254 -26.80 -11.96 -13.86
N SER A 255 -26.38 -11.88 -12.59
CA SER A 255 -25.79 -13.00 -11.84
C SER A 255 -26.84 -13.92 -11.19
N GLY A 256 -28.10 -13.46 -11.09
CA GLY A 256 -29.21 -14.20 -10.49
C GLY A 256 -29.11 -14.37 -8.96
N PRO A 257 -30.14 -14.95 -8.32
CA PRO A 257 -30.22 -15.13 -6.87
C PRO A 257 -29.38 -16.33 -6.38
N ASN A 258 -28.06 -16.28 -6.54
CA ASN A 258 -27.14 -17.34 -6.14
C ASN A 258 -26.12 -16.87 -5.08
N ARG A 259 -25.28 -17.79 -4.57
CA ARG A 259 -24.18 -17.48 -3.62
C ARG A 259 -23.22 -16.41 -4.14
N ASP A 260 -23.13 -16.24 -5.46
CA ASP A 260 -22.29 -15.24 -6.10
C ASP A 260 -22.84 -13.80 -5.95
N ALA A 261 -24.11 -13.65 -5.54
CA ALA A 261 -24.72 -12.35 -5.24
C ALA A 261 -24.33 -11.81 -3.85
N GLN A 262 -23.96 -12.68 -2.90
CA GLN A 262 -23.70 -12.25 -1.51
C GLN A 262 -22.58 -11.19 -1.41
N PRO A 263 -21.40 -11.34 -2.05
CA PRO A 263 -20.37 -10.30 -2.04
C PRO A 263 -20.84 -8.94 -2.56
N TRP A 264 -21.62 -8.94 -3.64
CA TRP A 264 -22.18 -7.72 -4.21
C TRP A 264 -23.18 -7.06 -3.26
N LEU A 265 -24.02 -7.85 -2.58
CA LEU A 265 -24.94 -7.34 -1.56
C LEU A 265 -24.20 -6.71 -0.37
N GLU A 266 -23.13 -7.34 0.12
CA GLU A 266 -22.28 -6.80 1.19
C GLU A 266 -21.65 -5.46 0.79
N VAL A 267 -21.11 -5.38 -0.44
CA VAL A 267 -20.47 -4.17 -0.98
C VAL A 267 -21.50 -3.06 -1.21
N LEU A 268 -22.66 -3.35 -1.79
CA LEU A 268 -23.71 -2.36 -2.01
C LEU A 268 -24.31 -1.84 -0.70
N ALA A 269 -24.51 -2.71 0.30
CA ALA A 269 -24.95 -2.29 1.62
C ALA A 269 -23.94 -1.31 2.25
N CYS A 270 -22.64 -1.62 2.14
CA CYS A 270 -21.58 -0.73 2.60
C CYS A 270 -21.57 0.61 1.84
N TYR A 271 -21.67 0.57 0.50
CA TYR A 271 -21.69 1.75 -0.36
C TYR A 271 -22.86 2.69 0.00
N LEU A 272 -24.08 2.16 0.10
CA LEU A 272 -25.27 2.95 0.44
C LEU A 272 -25.20 3.53 1.85
N TRP A 273 -24.60 2.81 2.81
CA TRP A 273 -24.38 3.31 4.16
C TRP A 273 -23.42 4.52 4.18
N LYS A 274 -22.37 4.49 3.36
CA LYS A 274 -21.37 5.57 3.29
C LYS A 274 -21.84 6.79 2.50
N HIS A 275 -22.63 6.56 1.45
CA HIS A 275 -23.07 7.61 0.53
C HIS A 275 -24.61 7.73 0.52
N PRO A 276 -25.27 8.06 1.65
CA PRO A 276 -26.74 8.09 1.70
C PRO A 276 -27.37 9.09 0.71
N GLY A 277 -26.62 10.13 0.31
CA GLY A 277 -27.06 11.10 -0.70
C GLY A 277 -27.16 10.54 -2.13
N THR A 278 -26.62 9.35 -2.42
CA THR A 278 -26.81 8.68 -3.72
C THR A 278 -28.17 7.98 -3.78
N ALA A 279 -28.68 7.49 -2.65
CA ALA A 279 -29.98 6.82 -2.57
C ALA A 279 -31.14 7.72 -3.05
N GLY A 280 -31.11 9.01 -2.69
CA GLY A 280 -32.11 9.98 -3.16
C GLY A 280 -32.07 10.23 -4.67
N ARG A 281 -30.88 10.15 -5.28
CA ARG A 281 -30.67 10.38 -6.72
C ARG A 281 -30.88 9.14 -7.58
N ALA A 282 -30.84 7.96 -6.98
CA ALA A 282 -30.89 6.67 -7.67
C ALA A 282 -32.14 5.83 -7.32
N SER A 283 -33.29 6.47 -7.09
CA SER A 283 -34.53 5.80 -6.65
C SER A 283 -35.01 4.67 -7.57
N ALA A 284 -34.82 4.81 -8.89
CA ALA A 284 -35.14 3.75 -9.86
C ALA A 284 -34.21 2.53 -9.73
N VAL A 285 -32.94 2.76 -9.41
CA VAL A 285 -31.93 1.71 -9.21
C VAL A 285 -32.18 0.98 -7.89
N LEU A 286 -32.58 1.69 -6.85
CA LEU A 286 -32.96 1.08 -5.57
C LEU A 286 -34.19 0.17 -5.68
N ARG A 287 -35.18 0.52 -6.50
CA ARG A 287 -36.31 -0.38 -6.78
C ARG A 287 -35.83 -1.69 -7.41
N LYS A 288 -34.95 -1.61 -8.40
CA LYS A 288 -34.34 -2.80 -9.02
C LYS A 288 -33.57 -3.65 -8.01
N LEU A 289 -32.86 -3.02 -7.07
CA LEU A 289 -32.17 -3.73 -5.99
C LEU A 289 -33.17 -4.44 -5.05
N LEU A 290 -34.28 -3.79 -4.69
CA LEU A 290 -35.34 -4.39 -3.88
C LEU A 290 -35.97 -5.60 -4.58
N ASP A 291 -36.18 -5.54 -5.90
CA ASP A 291 -36.68 -6.66 -6.68
C ASP A 291 -35.71 -7.85 -6.61
N VAL A 292 -34.40 -7.60 -6.77
CA VAL A 292 -33.35 -8.63 -6.63
C VAL A 292 -33.34 -9.23 -5.23
N LEU A 293 -33.41 -8.41 -4.17
CA LEU A 293 -33.46 -8.88 -2.79
C LEU A 293 -34.70 -9.74 -2.51
N THR A 294 -35.85 -9.36 -3.08
CA THR A 294 -37.10 -10.13 -2.97
C THR A 294 -36.96 -11.49 -3.65
N GLN A 295 -36.34 -11.53 -4.84
CA GLN A 295 -36.04 -12.78 -5.55
C GLN A 295 -35.09 -13.66 -4.73
N CYS A 296 -33.97 -13.12 -4.22
CA CYS A 296 -33.05 -13.85 -3.36
C CYS A 296 -33.74 -14.42 -2.11
N HIS A 297 -34.58 -13.64 -1.44
CA HIS A 297 -35.33 -14.10 -0.27
C HIS A 297 -36.30 -15.23 -0.62
N SER A 298 -36.97 -15.16 -1.78
CA SER A 298 -37.86 -16.22 -2.23
C SER A 298 -37.14 -17.52 -2.58
N SER A 299 -35.90 -17.45 -3.08
CA SER A 299 -35.07 -18.62 -3.41
C SER A 299 -34.44 -19.29 -2.18
N CYS A 300 -34.44 -18.64 -1.02
CA CYS A 300 -33.96 -19.21 0.24
C CYS A 300 -35.06 -19.87 1.08
N LYS A 301 -36.33 -19.78 0.66
CA LYS A 301 -37.46 -20.52 1.25
C LYS A 301 -37.60 -21.88 0.58
#